data_AF-A0A9D9SX88-F1
#
_entry.id   AF-A0A9D9SX88-F1
#
_cell.length_a   1.000
_cell.length_b   1.000
_cell.length_c   1.000
_cell.angle_alpha   90.00
_cell.angle_beta   90.00
_cell.angle_gamma   90.00
#
_symmetry.space_group_name_H-M   'P 1'
#
loop_
_entity.id
_entity.type
_entity.pdbx_description
1 polymer ?
#
loop_
_entity_poly.entity_id
_entity_poly.type
_entity_poly.pdbx_seq_one_letter_code
_entity_poly.pdbx_strand_id
1 'polypeptide(L)'
;MQSIREVWQGRGIAGGEFTLTSGAASTTVAAPNCGEGNRVLLTPRTANAAAALANVYIPAATVTRGEFVVHHSNNAQTDRTFGYECRG
;
A
#
# COMPACT_ATOMS: atom_id res chain seq x y z
N MET A 1 3.78 -5.79 -31.22
CA MET A 1 4.48 -6.47 -30.11
C MET A 1 5.20 -5.46 -29.20
N GLN A 2 4.47 -4.61 -28.47
CA GLN A 2 5.07 -3.74 -27.44
C GLN A 2 4.67 -4.14 -26.01
N SER A 3 3.49 -4.75 -25.84
CA SER A 3 2.94 -5.17 -24.54
C SER A 3 3.79 -6.21 -23.79
N ILE A 4 4.41 -7.16 -24.49
CA ILE A 4 5.26 -8.18 -23.84
C ILE A 4 6.52 -7.54 -23.24
N ARG A 5 7.14 -6.58 -23.92
CA ARG A 5 8.43 -6.02 -23.48
C ARG A 5 8.30 -5.16 -22.21
N GLU A 6 7.14 -4.54 -22.00
CA GLU A 6 6.86 -3.73 -20.81
C GLU A 6 6.51 -4.57 -19.57
N VAL A 7 5.89 -5.74 -19.75
CA VAL A 7 5.69 -6.73 -18.66
C VAL A 7 7.02 -7.25 -18.14
N TRP A 8 7.99 -7.50 -19.04
CA TRP A 8 9.35 -7.89 -18.66
C TRP A 8 10.15 -6.77 -17.97
N GLN A 9 9.71 -5.51 -18.07
CA GLN A 9 10.33 -4.34 -17.43
C GLN A 9 9.65 -3.90 -16.12
N GLY A 10 8.74 -4.72 -15.56
CA GLY A 10 8.14 -4.46 -14.25
C GLY A 10 6.96 -3.46 -14.27
N ARG A 11 6.53 -2.97 -15.44
CA ARG A 11 5.36 -2.08 -15.58
C ARG A 11 4.00 -2.75 -15.27
N GLY A 12 3.99 -4.05 -14.99
CA GLY A 12 2.80 -4.76 -14.50
C GLY A 12 2.51 -4.54 -13.01
N ILE A 13 3.39 -3.89 -12.27
CA ILE A 13 3.23 -3.68 -10.83
C ILE A 13 2.64 -2.30 -10.56
N ALA A 14 1.38 -2.29 -10.13
CA ALA A 14 0.70 -1.13 -9.59
C ALA A 14 1.24 -0.80 -8.19
N GLY A 15 2.45 -0.23 -8.11
CA GLY A 15 3.14 0.05 -6.86
C GLY A 15 3.39 1.52 -6.59
N GLY A 16 3.65 1.84 -5.33
CA GLY A 16 3.94 3.20 -4.86
C GLY A 16 4.44 3.20 -3.42
N GLU A 17 4.43 4.37 -2.79
CA GLU A 17 4.84 4.55 -1.40
C GLU A 17 3.87 5.49 -0.69
N PHE A 18 3.63 5.25 0.59
CA PHE A 18 2.79 6.10 1.43
C PHE A 18 3.30 6.10 2.88
N THR A 19 2.97 7.17 3.60
CA THR A 19 3.26 7.30 5.03
C THR A 19 1.97 7.24 5.83
N LEU A 20 1.97 6.48 6.92
CA LEU A 20 0.81 6.40 7.81
C LEU A 20 0.54 7.75 8.48
N THR A 21 -0.75 8.11 8.55
CA THR A 21 -1.19 9.31 9.27
C THR A 21 -0.88 9.17 10.76
N SER A 22 -0.12 10.12 11.32
CA SER A 22 0.12 10.21 12.76
C SER A 22 -1.16 10.57 13.50
N GLY A 23 -1.41 9.97 14.66
CA GLY A 23 -2.58 10.30 15.49
C GLY A 23 -3.91 9.73 14.99
N ALA A 24 -3.92 8.90 13.94
CA ALA A 24 -5.10 8.24 13.39
C ALA A 24 -4.98 6.71 13.42
N ALA A 25 -6.11 6.01 13.31
CA ALA A 25 -6.17 4.54 13.23
C ALA A 25 -6.35 4.01 11.78
N SER A 26 -6.49 4.92 10.82
CA SER A 26 -6.63 4.59 9.41
C SER A 26 -5.94 5.64 8.53
N THR A 27 -5.44 5.20 7.38
CA THR A 27 -4.87 6.04 6.33
C THR A 27 -5.44 5.60 4.98
N THR A 28 -6.03 6.53 4.23
CA THR A 28 -6.46 6.27 2.85
C THR A 28 -5.31 6.56 1.90
N VAL A 29 -4.99 5.60 1.04
CA VAL A 29 -3.90 5.70 0.07
C VAL A 29 -4.49 5.76 -1.32
N ALA A 30 -4.20 6.83 -2.06
CA ALA A 30 -4.54 6.95 -3.46
C ALA A 30 -3.63 6.02 -4.28
N ALA A 31 -4.25 5.07 -4.99
CA ALA A 31 -3.56 4.03 -5.71
C ALA A 31 -4.28 3.76 -7.05
N PRO A 32 -4.07 4.62 -8.08
CA PRO A 32 -4.86 4.65 -9.31
C PRO A 32 -4.88 3.32 -10.09
N ASN A 33 -3.85 2.49 -9.90
CA ASN A 33 -3.69 1.21 -10.58
C ASN A 33 -4.15 0.02 -9.71
N CYS A 34 -4.66 0.25 -8.50
CA CYS A 34 -5.29 -0.77 -7.67
C CYS A 34 -6.79 -0.81 -7.94
N GLY A 35 -7.36 -2.02 -7.94
CA GLY A 35 -8.78 -2.25 -8.15
C GLY A 35 -9.32 -3.34 -7.25
N GLU A 36 -10.64 -3.49 -7.26
CA GLU A 36 -11.34 -4.52 -6.51
C GLU A 36 -10.82 -5.92 -6.86
N GLY A 37 -10.57 -6.74 -5.84
CA GLY A 37 -9.99 -8.07 -5.99
C GLY A 37 -8.45 -8.12 -5.96
N ASN A 38 -7.76 -6.99 -6.05
CA ASN A 38 -6.30 -6.95 -5.93
C ASN A 38 -5.86 -7.21 -4.48
N ARG A 39 -4.73 -7.92 -4.33
CA ARG A 39 -4.01 -8.04 -3.08
C ARG A 39 -2.96 -6.95 -2.99
N VAL A 40 -2.99 -6.18 -1.91
CA VAL A 40 -2.00 -5.14 -1.62
C VAL A 40 -0.90 -5.75 -0.74
N LEU A 41 0.32 -5.84 -1.27
CA LEU A 41 1.49 -6.25 -0.49
C LEU A 41 2.20 -5.00 0.02
N LEU A 42 2.49 -4.97 1.32
CA LEU A 42 3.17 -3.86 1.98
C LEU A 42 4.60 -4.25 2.34
N THR A 43 5.55 -3.35 2.05
CA THR A 43 6.96 -3.50 2.42
C THR A 43 7.38 -2.28 3.24
N PRO A 44 7.85 -2.43 4.49
CA PRO A 44 8.26 -1.31 5.32
C PRO A 44 9.54 -0.67 4.75
N ARG A 45 9.60 0.67 4.72
CA ARG A 45 10.77 1.43 4.25
C ARG A 45 11.56 2.09 5.37
N THR A 46 10.97 2.19 6.57
CA THR A 46 11.61 2.74 7.77
C THR A 46 11.58 1.74 8.92
N ALA A 47 12.45 1.94 9.93
CA ALA A 47 12.47 1.11 11.13
C ALA A 47 11.14 1.17 11.90
N ASN A 48 10.54 2.37 11.98
CA ASN A 48 9.25 2.57 12.64
C ASN A 48 8.09 1.92 11.87
N ALA A 49 8.16 1.87 10.53
CA ALA A 49 7.22 1.08 9.73
C ALA A 49 7.38 -0.44 9.97
N ALA A 50 8.61 -0.94 10.04
CA ALA A 50 8.87 -2.35 10.30
C ALA A 50 8.34 -2.81 11.67
N ALA A 51 8.48 -1.97 12.70
CA ALA A 51 7.91 -2.24 14.02
C ALA A 51 6.37 -2.24 14.02
N ALA A 52 5.74 -1.46 13.14
CA ALA A 52 4.29 -1.38 13.03
C ALA A 52 3.65 -2.51 12.22
N LEU A 53 4.43 -3.30 11.47
CA LEU A 53 3.95 -4.23 10.43
C LEU A 53 2.93 -5.26 10.95
N ALA A 54 3.07 -5.74 12.19
CA ALA A 54 2.15 -6.70 12.81
C ALA A 54 0.75 -6.12 13.10
N ASN A 55 0.63 -4.79 13.20
CA ASN A 55 -0.61 -4.09 13.51
C ASN A 55 -1.24 -3.42 12.28
N VAL A 56 -0.69 -3.64 11.09
CA VAL A 56 -1.16 -3.05 9.84
C VAL A 56 -1.95 -4.09 9.05
N TYR A 57 -3.17 -3.75 8.63
CA TYR A 57 -3.97 -4.59 7.75
C TYR A 57 -4.82 -3.74 6.79
N ILE A 58 -5.17 -4.35 5.65
CA ILE A 58 -5.99 -3.72 4.61
C ILE A 58 -7.23 -4.60 4.42
N PRO A 59 -8.43 -4.14 4.82
CA PRO A 59 -9.65 -4.87 4.55
C PRO A 59 -9.88 -4.95 3.04
N ALA A 60 -10.13 -6.15 2.51
CA ALA A 60 -10.36 -6.34 1.07
C ALA A 60 -11.50 -5.47 0.51
N ALA A 61 -12.54 -5.23 1.31
CA ALA A 61 -13.67 -4.37 0.95
C ALA A 61 -13.32 -2.89 0.76
N THR A 62 -12.15 -2.46 1.26
CA THR A 62 -11.68 -1.07 1.11
C THR A 62 -10.75 -0.89 -0.09
N VAL A 63 -10.34 -1.99 -0.73
CA VAL A 63 -9.54 -1.94 -1.97
C VAL A 63 -10.51 -1.72 -3.11
N THR A 64 -10.66 -0.46 -3.52
CA THR A 64 -11.54 -0.07 -4.61
C THR A 64 -10.70 0.42 -5.79
N ARG A 65 -11.37 0.77 -6.89
CA ARG A 65 -10.68 1.30 -8.06
C ARG A 65 -10.08 2.67 -7.73
N GLY A 66 -8.77 2.70 -7.57
CA GLY A 66 -8.00 3.93 -7.41
C GLY A 66 -7.58 4.26 -5.97
N GLU A 67 -7.98 3.47 -4.98
CA GLU A 67 -7.61 3.68 -3.58
C GLU A 67 -7.70 2.40 -2.73
N PHE A 68 -7.05 2.43 -1.57
CA PHE A 68 -7.26 1.46 -0.50
C PHE A 68 -7.13 2.11 0.87
N VAL A 69 -7.75 1.50 1.89
CA VAL A 69 -7.66 1.98 3.28
C VAL A 69 -6.78 1.05 4.10
N VAL A 70 -5.77 1.63 4.72
CA VAL A 70 -4.85 0.93 5.62
C VAL A 70 -5.27 1.19 7.05
N HIS A 71 -5.59 0.14 7.78
CA HIS A 71 -5.82 0.20 9.21
C HIS A 71 -4.52 -0.06 9.95
N HIS A 72 -4.26 0.73 10.98
CA HIS A 72 -3.05 0.62 11.81
C HIS A 72 -3.30 1.13 13.23
N SER A 73 -2.40 0.80 14.16
CA SER A 73 -2.46 1.37 15.52
C SER A 73 -2.32 2.90 15.47
N ASN A 74 -3.13 3.58 16.27
CA ASN A 74 -2.98 5.01 16.50
C ASN A 74 -1.64 5.27 17.22
N ASN A 75 -0.78 6.04 16.55
CA ASN A 75 0.56 6.35 17.03
C ASN A 75 0.98 7.71 16.48
N ALA A 76 1.70 8.49 17.29
CA ALA A 76 2.17 9.84 16.96
C ALA A 76 3.42 9.87 16.05
N GLN A 77 4.07 8.72 15.80
CA GLN A 77 5.22 8.62 14.90
C GLN A 77 4.83 8.99 13.47
N THR A 78 5.55 9.97 12.90
CA THR A 78 5.31 10.57 11.58
C THR A 78 6.12 9.93 10.45
N ASP A 79 7.05 9.02 10.76
CA ASP A 79 8.02 8.44 9.82
C ASP A 79 7.74 6.95 9.53
N ARG A 80 6.46 6.56 9.54
CA ARG A 80 6.02 5.19 9.25
C ARG A 80 5.67 5.05 7.78
N THR A 81 6.68 4.83 6.95
CA THR A 81 6.54 4.77 5.49
C THR A 81 6.61 3.34 4.96
N PHE A 82 5.68 3.01 4.06
CA PHE A 82 5.55 1.70 3.42
C PHE A 82 5.54 1.86 1.90
N GLY A 83 6.29 1.00 1.23
CA GLY A 83 6.05 0.70 -0.18
C GLY A 83 4.85 -0.24 -0.30
N TYR A 84 4.06 -0.09 -1.35
CA TYR A 84 2.98 -1.01 -1.68
C TYR A 84 3.09 -1.50 -3.11
N GLU A 85 2.56 -2.70 -3.34
CA GLU A 85 2.35 -3.27 -4.65
C GLU A 85 0.96 -3.92 -4.71
N CYS A 86 0.15 -3.53 -5.69
CA CYS A 86 -1.12 -4.18 -5.97
C CYS A 86 -0.93 -5.27 -7.03
N ARG A 87 -1.36 -6.48 -6.68
CA ARG A 87 -1.31 -7.66 -7.55
C ARG A 87 -2.70 -8.29 -7.62
N GLY A 88 -3.21 -8.44 -8.83
CA GLY A 88 -4.50 -9.09 -9.15
C GLY A 88 -4.29 -10.19 -10.18
#